data_AF-A0A6N8SK80-F1
#
_entry.id   AF-A0A6N8SK80-F1
#
_cell.length_a   1.000
_cell.length_b   1.000
_cell.length_c   1.000
_cell.angle_alpha   90.00
_cell.angle_beta   90.00
_cell.angle_gamma   90.00
#
_symmetry.space_group_name_H-M   'P 1'
#
loop_
_entity.id
_entity.type
_entity.pdbx_description
1 polymer ?
#
loop_
_entity_poly.entity_id
_entity_poly.type
_entity_poly.pdbx_seq_one_letter_code
_entity_poly.pdbx_strand_id
1 'polypeptide(L)' 'MDQFLKSLRSRKAHVQSRIDDEQSRPAPDGLRLSALKKLKLRFREQIELIERHNRQSMPVLIPVAKRRSFKL' A
#
# COMPACT_ATOMS: atom_id res chain seq x y z
N MET A 1 -6.43 -12.80 10.46
CA MET A 1 -6.30 -11.33 10.26
C MET A 1 -4.85 -10.85 10.23
N ASP A 2 -3.97 -11.39 11.09
CA ASP A 2 -2.57 -10.96 11.18
C ASP A 2 -1.77 -11.11 9.87
N GLN A 3 -1.98 -12.21 9.12
CA GLN A 3 -1.27 -12.44 7.86
C GLN A 3 -1.53 -11.37 6.78
N PHE A 4 -2.76 -10.84 6.70
CA PHE A 4 -3.10 -9.77 5.76
C PHE A 4 -2.41 -8.46 6.15
N LEU A 5 -2.44 -8.10 7.43
CA LEU A 5 -1.75 -6.92 7.96
C LEU A 5 -0.22 -7.03 7.74
N LYS A 6 0.36 -8.21 7.98
CA LYS A 6 1.76 -8.52 7.69
C LYS A 6 2.08 -8.32 6.20
N SER A 7 1.20 -8.77 5.31
CA SER A 7 1.37 -8.57 3.86
C SER A 7 1.33 -7.10 3.44
N LEU A 8 0.44 -6.29 4.03
CA LEU A 8 0.36 -4.84 3.77
C LEU A 8 1.62 -4.12 4.24
N ARG A 9 2.12 -4.48 5.43
CA ARG A 9 3.38 -3.93 5.98
C ARG A 9 4.57 -4.28 5.09
N SER A 10 4.67 -5.52 4.62
CA SER A 10 5.71 -5.96 3.69
C SER A 10 5.63 -5.20 2.35
N ARG A 11 4.44 -5.07 1.76
CA ARG A 11 4.25 -4.27 0.53
C ARG A 11 4.62 -2.81 0.71
N LYS A 12 4.25 -2.20 1.84
CA LYS A 12 4.63 -0.82 2.18
C LYS A 12 6.15 -0.67 2.27
N ALA A 13 6.84 -1.61 2.92
CA ALA A 13 8.31 -1.61 3.02
C ALA A 13 8.96 -1.76 1.65
N HIS A 14 8.43 -2.62 0.77
CA HIS A 14 8.90 -2.76 -0.60
C HIS A 14 8.73 -1.46 -1.41
N VAL A 15 7.60 -0.76 -1.26
CA VAL A 15 7.42 0.57 -1.90
C VAL A 15 8.42 1.59 -1.35
N GLN A 16 8.74 1.54 -0.05
CA GLN A 16 9.77 2.40 0.53
C GLN A 16 11.13 2.16 -0.13
N SER A 17 11.59 0.91 -0.23
CA SER A 17 12.83 0.56 -0.92
C SER A 17 12.86 1.13 -2.33
N ARG A 18 11.77 1.00 -3.09
CA ARG A 18 11.69 1.56 -4.45
C ARG A 18 11.74 3.09 -4.51
N ILE A 19 11.27 3.77 -3.47
CA ILE A 19 11.41 5.23 -3.34
C ILE A 19 12.88 5.56 -3.12
N ASP A 20 13.53 4.86 -2.18
CA ASP A 20 14.94 5.08 -1.84
C ASP A 20 15.83 4.83 -3.07
N ASP A 21 15.58 3.74 -3.81
CA ASP A 21 16.26 3.42 -5.06
C ASP A 21 16.10 4.55 -6.08
N GLU A 22 14.87 5.03 -6.31
CA GLU A 22 14.58 6.09 -7.27
C GLU A 22 15.20 7.44 -6.87
N GLN A 23 15.21 7.77 -5.58
CA GLN A 23 15.83 8.99 -5.06
C GLN A 23 17.35 8.96 -5.16
N SER A 24 17.96 7.78 -5.10
CA SER A 24 19.41 7.63 -5.22
C SER A 24 19.92 7.75 -6.66
N ARG A 25 19.03 7.79 -7.66
CA ARG A 25 19.41 7.91 -9.07
C ARG A 25 20.04 9.29 -9.35
N PRO A 26 21.05 9.37 -10.25
CA PRO A 26 21.64 10.65 -10.65
C PRO A 26 20.64 11.68 -11.23
N ALA A 27 19.56 11.19 -11.84
CA ALA A 27 18.43 11.99 -12.31
C ALA A 27 17.10 11.29 -11.92
N PRO A 28 16.54 11.61 -10.74
CA PRO A 28 15.30 10.98 -10.26
C PRO A 28 14.09 11.36 -11.11
N ASP A 29 13.19 10.40 -11.37
CA ASP A 29 11.92 10.67 -12.03
C ASP A 29 10.88 11.14 -10.99
N GLY A 30 10.53 12.43 -11.06
CA GLY A 30 9.55 13.05 -10.17
C GLY A 30 8.13 12.48 -10.28
N LEU A 31 7.69 12.06 -11.47
CA LEU A 31 6.38 11.45 -11.66
C LEU A 31 6.34 10.07 -11.01
N ARG A 32 7.40 9.29 -11.20
CA ARG A 32 7.58 7.98 -10.58
C ARG A 32 7.65 8.06 -9.06
N LEU A 33 8.41 9.01 -8.53
CA LEU A 33 8.47 9.28 -7.08
C LEU A 33 7.10 9.66 -6.51
N SER A 34 6.36 10.53 -7.20
CA SER A 34 5.00 10.94 -6.79
C SER A 34 4.05 9.74 -6.76
N ALA A 35 4.09 8.88 -7.79
CA ALA A 35 3.28 7.67 -7.84
C ALA A 35 3.62 6.69 -6.71
N LEU A 36 4.91 6.45 -6.44
CA LEU A 36 5.36 5.58 -5.36
C LEU A 36 4.97 6.12 -3.97
N LYS A 37 5.11 7.43 -3.74
CA LYS A 37 4.68 8.08 -2.49
C LYS A 37 3.18 7.97 -2.26
N LYS A 38 2.36 8.17 -3.31
CA LYS A 38 0.91 7.96 -3.25
C LYS A 38 0.58 6.51 -2.90
N LEU A 39 1.26 5.53 -3.52
CA LEU A 39 1.04 4.13 -3.22
C LEU A 39 1.40 3.77 -1.77
N LYS A 40 2.53 4.29 -1.25
CA LYS A 40 2.92 4.15 0.16
C LYS A 40 1.86 4.72 1.10
N LEU A 41 1.29 5.89 0.76
CA LEU A 41 0.20 6.51 1.52
C LEU A 41 -1.04 5.60 1.55
N ARG A 42 -1.45 5.02 0.42
CA ARG A 42 -2.59 4.08 0.37
C ARG A 42 -2.40 2.86 1.27
N PHE A 43 -1.19 2.27 1.29
CA PHE A 43 -0.92 1.16 2.20
C PHE A 43 -0.98 1.57 3.68
N ARG A 44 -0.52 2.78 4.02
CA ARG A 44 -0.66 3.32 5.38
C ARG A 44 -2.13 3.45 5.77
N GLU A 45 -2.95 4.06 4.92
CA GLU A 45 -4.40 4.24 5.16
C GLU A 45 -5.11 2.90 5.37
N GLN A 46 -4.79 1.88 4.55
CA GLN A 46 -5.35 0.54 4.71
C GLN A 46 -4.95 -0.13 6.03
N ILE A 47 -3.68 -0.01 6.42
CA ILE A 47 -3.19 -0.54 7.71
C ILE A 47 -3.92 0.15 8.87
N GLU A 48 -3.98 1.48 8.88
CA GLU A 48 -4.64 2.25 9.94
C GLU A 48 -6.12 1.90 10.06
N LEU A 49 -6.82 1.73 8.93
CA LEU A 49 -8.22 1.30 8.90
C LEU A 49 -8.38 -0.06 9.58
N ILE A 50 -7.58 -1.06 9.20
CA ILE A 50 -7.68 -2.42 9.74
C ILE A 50 -7.31 -2.44 11.22
N GLU A 51 -6.27 -1.72 11.63
CA GLU A 51 -5.88 -1.62 13.04
C GLU A 51 -6.95 -0.96 13.90
N ARG A 52 -7.56 0.11 13.39
CA ARG A 52 -8.68 0.77 14.08
C ARG A 52 -9.86 -0.19 14.24
N HIS A 53 -10.21 -0.96 13.22
CA HIS A 53 -11.29 -1.94 13.32
C HIS A 53 -10.96 -3.08 14.28
N ASN A 54 -9.73 -3.61 14.24
CA ASN A 54 -9.27 -4.64 15.17
C ASN A 54 -9.38 -4.17 16.62
N ARG A 55 -9.06 -2.90 16.91
CA ARG A 55 -9.25 -2.30 18.25
C ARG A 55 -10.72 -2.19 18.67
N GLN A 56 -11.62 -2.02 17.70
CA GLN A 56 -13.06 -1.83 17.95
C GLN A 56 -13.87 -3.14 17.92
N SER A 57 -13.22 -4.30 17.72
CA SER A 57 -13.87 -5.63 17.61
C SER A 57 -14.99 -5.70 16.55
N MET A 58 -14.93 -4.84 15.53
CA MET A 58 -15.93 -4.80 14.45
C MET A 58 -15.49 -5.68 13.26
N PRO A 59 -16.39 -6.47 12.65
CA PRO A 59 -16.05 -7.25 11.46
C PRO A 59 -15.72 -6.33 10.28
N VAL A 60 -14.52 -6.48 9.71
CA VAL A 60 -14.02 -5.61 8.63
C VAL A 60 -14.61 -6.02 7.28
N LEU A 61 -15.48 -5.17 6.71
CA LEU A 61 -15.80 -5.24 5.28
C LEU A 61 -14.72 -4.48 4.51
N ILE A 62 -13.71 -5.19 4.00
CA ILE A 62 -12.67 -4.60 3.14
C ILE A 62 -13.24 -4.55 1.71
N PRO A 63 -13.56 -3.38 1.15
CA PRO A 63 -13.98 -3.29 -0.25
C PRO A 63 -12.77 -3.60 -1.12
N VAL A 64 -12.65 -4.85 -1.56
CA VAL A 64 -11.67 -5.23 -2.58
C VAL A 64 -12.22 -4.74 -3.91
N ALA A 65 -11.60 -3.71 -4.47
CA ALA A 65 -11.86 -3.34 -5.86
C ALA A 65 -11.49 -4.53 -6.75
N LYS A 66 -12.49 -5.32 -7.18
CA LYS A 66 -12.30 -6.37 -8.17
C LYS A 66 -11.79 -5.68 -9.44
N ARG A 67 -10.53 -5.93 -9.81
CA ARG A 67 -10.06 -5.60 -11.16
C ARG A 67 -11.01 -6.30 -12.12
N ARG A 68 -11.76 -5.54 -12.92
CA ARG A 68 -12.48 -6.10 -14.06
C ARG A 68 -11.41 -6.75 -14.94
N SER A 69 -11.37 -8.07 -14.96
CA SER A 69 -10.63 -8.81 -15.99
C SER A 69 -11.30 -8.43 -17.30
N PHE A 70 -10.65 -7.60 -18.11
CA PHE A 70 -11.04 -7.45 -19.51
C PHE A 70 -10.84 -8.81 -20.18
N LYS A 71 -11.94 -9.50 -20.47
CA LYS A 71 -11.92 -10.60 -21.44
C LYS A 71 -11.75 -9.96 -22.81
N LEU A 72 -10.69 -10.38 -23.52
CA LEU A 72 -10.54 -10.20 -24.96
C LEU A 72 -11.51 -11.12 -25.70
#